data_AF-A0A498H2W3-F1
#
_entry.id   AF-A0A498H2W3-F1
#
_cell.length_a   1.000
_cell.length_b   1.000
_cell.length_c   1.000
_cell.angle_alpha   90.00
_cell.angle_beta   90.00
_cell.angle_gamma   90.00
#
_symmetry.space_group_name_H-M   'P 1'
#
loop_
_entity.id
_entity.type
_entity.pdbx_description
1 polymer ?
#
loop_
_entity_poly.entity_id
_entity_poly.type
_entity_poly.pdbx_seq_one_letter_code
_entity_poly.pdbx_strand_id
1 'polypeptide(L)'
;MSRRAGYIQRYRSYAYDSRGYSCQIVEVTIHGIRYGIRDGELRRALAGRGHARVEALRQDWRQYLDGTVGYANRSKSGRALVIDLAPGRRYSIAAESLRAVLSRKRSYASVIEVAPRPQKPGSTMQQTLAGIA
;
A
#
# COMPACT_ATOMS: atom_id res chain seq x y z
N MET A 1 19.74 2.35 2.17
CA MET A 1 19.42 1.10 2.88
C MET A 1 17.91 0.94 2.98
N SER A 2 17.37 -0.19 2.55
CA SER A 2 15.95 -0.53 2.65
C SER A 2 15.64 -1.01 4.07
N ARG A 3 14.71 -0.35 4.78
CA ARG A 3 14.32 -0.74 6.14
C ARG A 3 13.06 -1.59 6.08
N ARG A 4 13.03 -2.71 6.80
CA ARG A 4 11.82 -3.52 6.94
C ARG A 4 10.83 -2.74 7.81
N ALA A 5 9.71 -2.32 7.24
CA ALA A 5 8.67 -1.56 7.95
C ALA A 5 7.55 -2.45 8.49
N GLY A 6 7.43 -3.68 7.97
CA GLY A 6 6.38 -4.59 8.39
C GLY A 6 6.30 -5.87 7.57
N TYR A 7 5.11 -6.46 7.58
CA TYR A 7 4.79 -7.66 6.84
C TYR A 7 3.32 -7.64 6.42
N ILE A 8 3.04 -8.20 5.25
CA ILE A 8 1.71 -8.52 4.78
C ILE A 8 1.47 -10.01 4.98
N GLN A 9 0.30 -10.36 5.49
CA GLN A 9 -0.12 -11.74 5.67
C GLN A 9 -1.52 -11.91 5.11
N ARG A 10 -1.76 -13.05 4.45
CA ARG A 10 -3.12 -13.41 4.09
C ARG A 10 -3.77 -14.08 5.29
N TYR A 11 -4.53 -13.30 6.04
CA TYR A 11 -5.37 -13.85 7.09
C TYR A 11 -6.66 -14.39 6.45
N ARG A 12 -7.21 -15.51 6.97
CA ARG A 12 -8.50 -16.08 6.51
C ARG A 12 -9.71 -15.23 6.91
N SER A 13 -9.50 -13.98 7.35
CA SER A 13 -10.57 -13.13 7.82
C SER A 13 -11.31 -12.48 6.68
N TYR A 14 -12.62 -12.47 6.87
CA TYR A 14 -13.54 -11.64 6.14
C TYR A 14 -13.64 -10.32 6.89
N ALA A 15 -13.40 -9.21 6.19
CA ALA A 15 -13.70 -7.89 6.73
C ALA A 15 -15.04 -7.40 6.19
N TYR A 16 -15.78 -6.70 7.02
CA TYR A 16 -17.02 -6.05 6.65
C TYR A 16 -16.69 -4.66 6.12
N ASP A 17 -17.15 -4.39 4.91
CA ASP A 17 -17.15 -3.03 4.36
C ASP A 17 -18.13 -2.14 5.16
N SER A 18 -18.02 -0.83 4.99
CA SER A 18 -19.00 0.20 5.36
C SER A 18 -20.46 -0.14 4.95
N ARG A 19 -20.63 -0.99 3.94
CA ARG A 19 -21.94 -1.49 3.46
C ARG A 19 -22.40 -2.80 4.10
N GLY A 20 -21.63 -3.36 5.04
CA GLY A 20 -21.95 -4.63 5.71
C GLY A 20 -21.65 -5.90 4.88
N TYR A 21 -21.01 -5.77 3.72
CA TYR A 21 -20.61 -6.93 2.91
C TYR A 21 -19.28 -7.53 3.38
N SER A 22 -19.27 -8.84 3.64
CA SER A 22 -18.07 -9.60 3.93
C SER A 22 -17.20 -9.71 2.67
N CYS A 23 -16.02 -9.09 2.69
CA CYS A 23 -15.04 -9.17 1.63
C CYS A 23 -13.79 -9.91 2.10
N GLN A 24 -13.19 -10.71 1.22
CA GLN A 24 -11.85 -11.24 1.49
C GLN A 24 -10.83 -10.12 1.38
N ILE A 25 -10.08 -9.94 2.47
CA ILE A 25 -9.01 -8.96 2.56
C ILE A 25 -7.69 -9.64 2.88
N VAL A 26 -6.60 -8.95 2.56
CA VAL A 26 -5.25 -9.27 2.96
C VAL A 26 -4.84 -8.25 4.02
N GLU A 27 -4.29 -8.73 5.13
CA GLU A 27 -3.89 -7.89 6.25
C GLU A 27 -2.44 -7.44 6.06
N VAL A 28 -2.21 -6.14 6.12
CA VAL A 28 -0.89 -5.51 6.03
C VAL A 28 -0.60 -4.89 7.39
N THR A 29 0.42 -5.39 8.09
CA THR A 29 0.89 -4.79 9.34
C THR A 29 2.14 -3.97 9.06
N ILE A 30 2.07 -2.65 9.29
CA ILE A 30 3.19 -1.72 9.11
C ILE A 30 3.33 -0.89 10.40
N HIS A 31 4.52 -0.87 11.00
CA HIS A 31 4.78 -0.19 12.28
C HIS A 31 3.77 -0.52 13.40
N GLY A 32 3.21 -1.74 13.42
CA GLY A 32 2.20 -2.16 14.40
C GLY A 32 0.76 -1.76 14.06
N ILE A 33 0.56 -0.93 13.03
CA ILE A 33 -0.76 -0.56 12.53
C ILE A 33 -1.19 -1.61 11.49
N ARG A 34 -2.44 -2.08 11.61
CA ARG A 34 -3.04 -3.08 10.71
C ARG A 34 -3.90 -2.39 9.67
N TYR A 35 -3.68 -2.77 8.42
CA TYR A 35 -4.42 -2.28 7.26
C TYR A 35 -5.02 -3.47 6.51
N GLY A 36 -6.17 -3.25 5.87
CA GLY A 36 -6.84 -4.21 5.01
C GLY A 36 -6.76 -3.79 3.56
N ILE A 37 -6.44 -4.72 2.67
CA ILE A 37 -6.55 -4.54 1.21
C ILE A 37 -7.42 -5.65 0.64
N ARG A 38 -8.39 -5.32 -0.21
CA ARG A 38 -9.26 -6.33 -0.84
C ARG A 38 -8.46 -7.22 -1.80
N ASP A 39 -8.65 -8.54 -1.70
CA ASP A 39 -7.95 -9.52 -2.54
C ASP A 39 -8.17 -9.25 -4.05
N GLY A 40 -9.42 -8.96 -4.42
CA GLY A 40 -9.80 -8.67 -5.81
C GLY A 40 -9.10 -7.43 -6.37
N GLU A 41 -8.97 -6.38 -5.56
CA GLU A 41 -8.25 -5.17 -5.97
C GLU A 41 -6.74 -5.41 -6.03
N LEU A 42 -6.18 -6.15 -5.07
CA LEU A 42 -4.76 -6.50 -5.05
C LEU A 42 -4.37 -7.30 -6.30
N ARG A 43 -5.21 -8.25 -6.73
CA ARG A 43 -5.02 -8.99 -7.99
C ARG A 43 -5.06 -8.07 -9.20
N ARG A 44 -6.01 -7.13 -9.27
CA ARG A 44 -6.10 -6.15 -10.36
C ARG A 44 -4.89 -5.23 -10.41
N ALA A 45 -4.43 -4.76 -9.25
CA ALA A 45 -3.24 -3.92 -9.15
C ALA A 45 -1.98 -4.68 -9.60
N LEU A 46 -1.81 -5.93 -9.17
CA LEU A 46 -0.73 -6.80 -9.66
C LEU A 46 -0.79 -7.07 -11.17
N ALA A 47 -2.00 -7.15 -11.73
CA ALA A 47 -2.20 -7.27 -13.17
C ALA A 47 -1.93 -5.96 -13.93
N GLY A 48 -1.75 -4.84 -13.22
CA GLY A 48 -1.63 -3.50 -13.81
C GLY A 48 -2.96 -2.95 -14.35
N ARG A 49 -4.10 -3.55 -14.00
CA ARG A 49 -5.44 -3.13 -14.43
C ARG A 49 -6.14 -2.21 -13.42
N GLY A 50 -5.41 -1.60 -12.50
CA GLY A 50 -5.96 -0.68 -11.51
C GLY A 50 -5.02 -0.39 -10.35
N HIS A 51 -5.56 0.31 -9.35
CA HIS A 51 -4.95 0.53 -8.04
C HIS A 51 -5.70 -0.32 -7.01
N ALA A 52 -5.05 -0.70 -5.92
CA ALA A 52 -5.70 -1.35 -4.79
C ALA A 52 -5.82 -0.38 -3.62
N ARG A 53 -7.02 -0.23 -3.08
CA ARG A 53 -7.25 0.65 -1.92
C ARG A 53 -6.73 0.02 -0.65
N VAL A 54 -6.07 0.83 0.15
CA VAL A 54 -5.55 0.43 1.45
C VAL A 54 -6.43 1.10 2.48
N GLU A 55 -7.17 0.29 3.21
CA GLU A 55 -8.13 0.75 4.21
C GLU A 55 -7.58 0.42 5.60
N ALA A 56 -7.82 1.27 6.60
CA ALA A 56 -7.43 0.92 7.96
C ALA A 56 -8.27 -0.25 8.45
N LEU A 57 -7.66 -1.21 9.15
CA LEU A 57 -8.40 -2.33 9.70
C LEU A 57 -8.71 -2.05 11.17
N ARG A 58 -9.99 -1.77 11.49
CA ARG A 58 -10.45 -1.76 12.88
C ARG A 58 -10.94 -3.13 13.27
N GLN A 59 -10.51 -3.57 14.45
CA GLN A 59 -11.06 -4.76 15.10
C GLN A 59 -11.99 -4.29 16.22
N ASP A 60 -13.29 -4.39 15.99
CA ASP A 60 -14.33 -4.04 16.96
C ASP A 60 -15.36 -5.17 16.95
N TRP A 61 -15.11 -6.21 17.74
CA TRP A 61 -15.77 -7.54 17.74
C TRP A 61 -15.68 -8.34 16.41
N ARG A 62 -15.66 -7.67 15.25
CA ARG A 62 -15.39 -8.18 13.90
C ARG A 62 -14.37 -7.25 13.20
N GLN A 63 -13.85 -7.66 12.05
CA GLN A 63 -12.94 -6.83 11.25
C GLN A 63 -13.75 -5.88 10.36
N TYR A 64 -13.48 -4.58 10.46
CA TYR A 64 -14.11 -3.54 9.67
C TYR A 64 -13.06 -2.71 8.92
N LEU A 65 -13.41 -2.33 7.68
CA LEU A 65 -12.60 -1.41 6.88
C LEU A 65 -12.97 0.03 7.25
N ASP A 66 -12.07 0.69 7.98
CA ASP A 66 -12.25 2.01 8.58
C ASP A 66 -11.61 3.09 7.70
N GLY A 67 -12.20 3.31 6.52
CA GLY A 67 -11.79 4.37 5.60
C GLY A 67 -10.48 4.09 4.85
N THR A 68 -10.34 4.70 3.67
CA THR A 68 -9.14 4.56 2.83
C THR A 68 -8.03 5.47 3.35
N VAL A 69 -6.92 4.87 3.78
CA VAL A 69 -5.72 5.56 4.30
C VAL A 69 -4.59 5.66 3.26
N GLY A 70 -4.74 4.97 2.13
CA GLY A 70 -3.74 4.97 1.08
C GLY A 70 -4.11 4.13 -0.13
N TYR A 71 -3.17 4.04 -1.06
CA TYR A 71 -3.32 3.33 -2.32
C TYR A 71 -2.08 2.48 -2.62
N ALA A 72 -2.30 1.29 -3.14
CA ALA A 72 -1.27 0.38 -3.58
C ALA A 72 -1.28 0.27 -5.11
N ASN A 73 -0.16 0.64 -5.73
CA ASN A 73 0.05 0.68 -7.16
C ASN A 73 1.18 -0.25 -7.57
N ARG A 74 1.13 -0.76 -8.80
CA ARG A 74 2.24 -1.54 -9.35
C ARG A 74 3.41 -0.62 -9.69
N SER A 75 4.62 -1.02 -9.31
CA SER A 75 5.85 -0.33 -9.71
C SER A 75 6.01 -0.35 -11.23
N LYS A 76 6.69 0.66 -11.80
CA LYS A 76 6.97 0.76 -13.25
C LYS A 76 7.67 -0.49 -13.81
N SER A 77 8.55 -1.12 -13.02
CA SER A 77 9.23 -2.36 -13.42
C SER A 77 8.32 -3.60 -13.38
N GLY A 78 7.13 -3.48 -12.80
CA GLY A 78 6.18 -4.56 -12.62
C GLY A 78 6.59 -5.62 -11.59
N ARG A 79 7.77 -5.49 -10.98
CA ARG A 79 8.37 -6.45 -10.03
C ARG A 79 7.98 -6.21 -8.57
N ALA A 80 7.36 -5.08 -8.27
CA ALA A 80 6.93 -4.72 -6.93
C ALA A 80 5.58 -3.99 -6.94
N LEU A 81 4.87 -4.05 -5.83
CA LEU A 81 3.72 -3.22 -5.51
C LEU A 81 4.19 -2.12 -4.54
N VAL A 82 3.98 -0.87 -4.90
CA VAL A 82 4.26 0.31 -4.08
C VAL A 82 2.99 0.73 -3.37
N ILE A 83 3.04 0.86 -2.06
CA ILE A 83 1.96 1.34 -1.20
C ILE A 83 2.27 2.78 -0.80
N ASP A 84 1.43 3.72 -1.18
CA ASP A 84 1.43 5.11 -0.74
C ASP A 84 0.41 5.26 0.40
N LEU A 85 0.89 5.44 1.63
CA LEU A 85 0.09 5.75 2.82
C LEU A 85 0.17 7.25 3.13
N ALA A 86 -0.95 7.85 3.53
CA ALA A 86 -0.95 9.23 4.03
C ALA A 86 -0.35 9.29 5.46
N PRO A 87 0.46 10.31 5.80
CA PRO A 87 0.87 11.46 4.99
C PRO A 87 2.25 11.24 4.33
N GLY A 88 2.28 10.57 3.16
CA GLY A 88 3.46 10.51 2.28
C GLY A 88 4.45 9.37 2.54
N ARG A 89 4.06 8.36 3.32
CA ARG A 89 4.89 7.17 3.57
C ARG A 89 4.75 6.17 2.42
N ARG A 90 5.89 5.74 1.87
CA ARG A 90 5.93 4.79 0.76
C ARG A 90 6.52 3.47 1.21
N TYR A 91 5.86 2.40 0.83
CA TYR A 91 6.30 1.04 1.09
C TYR A 91 6.34 0.27 -0.22
N SER A 92 7.22 -0.71 -0.32
CA SER A 92 7.36 -1.58 -1.48
C SER A 92 7.30 -3.03 -1.03
N ILE A 93 6.57 -3.83 -1.80
CA ILE A 93 6.41 -5.26 -1.60
C ILE A 93 6.74 -5.95 -2.91
N ALA A 94 7.61 -6.98 -2.85
CA ALA A 94 7.92 -7.75 -4.05
C ALA A 94 6.66 -8.43 -4.61
N ALA A 95 6.40 -8.22 -5.90
CA ALA A 95 5.21 -8.76 -6.57
C ALA A 95 5.19 -10.29 -6.54
N GLU A 96 6.35 -10.94 -6.63
CA GLU A 96 6.47 -12.39 -6.50
C GLU A 96 6.08 -12.88 -5.11
N SER A 97 6.50 -12.17 -4.06
CA SER A 97 6.10 -12.52 -2.69
C SER A 97 4.60 -12.32 -2.50
N LEU A 98 4.03 -11.26 -3.08
CA LEU A 98 2.59 -11.01 -3.05
C LEU A 98 1.80 -12.09 -3.81
N ARG A 99 2.29 -12.49 -4.99
CA ARG A 99 1.72 -13.60 -5.78
C ARG A 99 1.80 -14.91 -5.00
N ALA A 100 2.90 -15.19 -4.30
CA ALA A 100 3.02 -16.39 -3.48
C ALA A 100 2.02 -16.37 -2.31
N VAL A 101 1.79 -15.22 -1.68
CA VAL A 101 0.78 -15.03 -0.62
C VAL A 101 -0.64 -15.20 -1.16
N LEU A 102 -0.94 -14.62 -2.33
CA LEU A 102 -2.24 -14.76 -2.99
C LEU A 102 -2.50 -16.18 -3.53
N SER A 103 -1.46 -16.90 -3.94
CA SER A 103 -1.55 -18.28 -4.41
C SER A 103 -1.44 -19.32 -3.29
N ARG A 104 -1.45 -18.90 -2.01
CA ARG A 104 -1.28 -19.79 -0.83
C ARG A 104 0.05 -20.55 -0.79
N LYS A 105 1.03 -20.16 -1.61
CA LYS A 105 2.40 -20.71 -1.57
C LYS A 105 3.22 -20.13 -0.42
N ARG A 106 2.80 -18.99 0.14
CA ARG A 106 3.47 -18.32 1.27
C ARG A 106 2.43 -17.75 2.24
N SER A 107 2.72 -17.78 3.54
CA SER A 107 1.81 -17.21 4.55
C SER A 107 2.02 -15.70 4.74
N TYR A 108 3.24 -15.22 4.48
CA TYR A 108 3.64 -13.82 4.70
C TYR A 108 4.56 -13.29 3.61
N ALA A 109 4.54 -11.97 3.39
CA ALA A 109 5.52 -11.25 2.60
C ALA A 109 6.02 -10.01 3.36
N SER A 110 7.31 -9.70 3.23
CA SER A 110 7.91 -8.57 3.93
C SER A 110 7.59 -7.25 3.24
N VAL A 111 7.26 -6.23 4.04
CA VAL A 111 7.04 -4.86 3.58
C VAL A 111 8.31 -4.06 3.83
N ILE A 112 8.85 -3.45 2.78
CA ILE A 112 10.04 -2.63 2.83
C ILE A 112 9.64 -1.17 2.75
N GLU A 113 10.09 -0.34 3.69
CA GLU A 113 9.95 1.11 3.57
C GLU A 113 10.84 1.60 2.44
N VAL A 114 10.20 2.26 1.47
CA VAL A 114 10.92 3.02 0.46
C VAL A 114 11.06 4.41 1.05
N ALA A 115 12.30 4.86 1.24
CA ALA A 115 12.54 6.23 1.66
C ALA A 115 11.68 7.18 0.80
N PRO A 116 10.97 8.15 1.42
CA PRO A 116 10.24 9.13 0.66
C PRO A 116 11.19 9.69 -0.39
N ARG A 117 10.75 9.71 -1.65
CA ARG A 117 11.55 10.26 -2.74
C ARG A 117 12.06 11.61 -2.24
N PRO A 118 13.38 11.90 -2.27
CA PRO A 118 13.84 13.22 -1.89
C PRO A 118 13.06 14.20 -2.76
N GLN A 119 12.15 14.96 -2.15
CA GLN A 119 11.62 16.14 -2.79
C GLN A 119 12.87 16.96 -3.06
N LYS A 120 13.22 17.21 -4.33
CA LYS A 120 14.28 18.17 -4.64
C LYS A 120 13.87 19.49 -3.96
N PRO A 121 14.61 20.03 -2.98
CA PRO A 121 14.44 21.42 -2.60
C PRO A 121 15.08 22.23 -3.74
N GLY A 122 14.29 22.60 -4.75
CA GLY A 122 14.87 23.18 -5.96
C GLY A 122 13.86 23.63 -7.00
N SER A 123 12.68 24.07 -6.59
CA SER A 123 11.81 24.89 -7.44
C SER A 123 11.32 26.10 -6.65
N THR A 124 12.24 26.73 -5.91
CA THR A 124 12.09 28.11 -5.50
C THR A 124 12.33 28.97 -6.74
N MET A 125 11.27 29.62 -7.20
CA MET A 125 11.28 30.91 -7.88
C MET A 125 12.60 31.29 -8.58
N GLN A 126 12.72 30.97 -9.86
CA GLN A 126 13.57 31.74 -10.78
C GLN A 126 12.65 32.41 -11.81
N GLN A 127 11.82 33.33 -11.33
CA GLN A 127 11.15 34.33 -12.16
C GLN A 127 11.08 35.63 -11.34
N THR A 128 12.19 36.35 -11.25
CA THR A 128 12.23 37.82 -11.19
C THR A 128 13.70 38.20 -11.35
N LEU A 129 14.06 38.73 -12.53
CA LEU A 129 15.16 39.68 -12.82
C LEU A 129 15.55 39.55 -14.29
N ALA A 130 14.66 40.02 -15.17
CA ALA A 130 15.04 40.48 -16.49
C ALA A 130 14.09 41.63 -16.84
N GLY A 131 14.60 42.86 -16.75
CA GLY A 131 13.92 44.06 -17.23
C GLY A 131 13.75 45.12 -16.16
N ILE A 132 14.82 45.84 -15.84
CA ILE A 132 14.89 47.31 -15.90
C ILE A 132 16.33 47.75 -15.58
N ALA A 133 17.09 48.08 -16.62
CA ALA A 133 18.16 49.07 -16.62
C ALA A 133 18.40 49.48 -18.08
#